data_AF-A0A257L792-F1
#
_entry.id   AF-A0A257L792-F1
#
_cell.length_a   1.000
_cell.length_b   1.000
_cell.length_c   1.000
_cell.angle_alpha   90.00
_cell.angle_beta   90.00
_cell.angle_gamma   90.00
#
_symmetry.space_group_name_H-M   'P 1'
#
loop_
_entity.id
_entity.type
_entity.pdbx_description
1 polymer ?
#
loop_
_entity_poly.entity_id
_entity_poly.type
_entity_poly.pdbx_seq_one_letter_code
_entity_poly.pdbx_strand_id
1 'polypeptide(L)'
;MQTDANTQAGEAGQAAQRPVLRVAVRIERQHQPNAWEDWRHRIAEVVIDEGGFGDAPRLLHDDGRTAQWVFPGLAVTLFRDEGEGYYLNLSSGAPVWFVMWRVDDDDPARAWPELVTLSYNEAGRLLDAQERVDN
;
A
#
# COMPACT_ATOMS: atom_id res chain seq x y z
N MET A 1 -41.59 -39.77 23.20
CA MET A 1 -42.58 -38.67 23.10
C MET A 1 -42.19 -37.70 24.19
N GLN A 2 -41.48 -36.59 23.98
CA GLN A 2 -41.30 -35.69 22.84
C GLN A 2 -39.81 -35.25 22.76
N THR A 3 -39.33 -35.05 21.54
CA THR A 3 -38.09 -34.33 21.18
C THR A 3 -38.28 -32.81 21.39
N ASP A 4 -37.19 -32.06 21.57
CA ASP A 4 -36.85 -30.81 20.85
C ASP A 4 -35.67 -30.14 21.59
N ALA A 5 -34.45 -30.21 21.07
CA ALA A 5 -33.91 -29.29 20.06
C ALA A 5 -33.81 -27.85 20.58
N ASN A 6 -32.72 -27.54 21.31
CA ASN A 6 -32.13 -26.21 21.24
C ASN A 6 -30.62 -26.25 21.49
N THR A 7 -29.94 -27.05 20.67
CA THR A 7 -28.64 -26.66 20.13
C THR A 7 -28.94 -25.62 19.05
N GLN A 8 -28.15 -24.54 18.97
CA GLN A 8 -28.13 -23.46 17.96
C GLN A 8 -28.70 -22.10 18.41
N ALA A 9 -27.95 -21.37 19.24
CA ALA A 9 -28.01 -19.90 19.26
C ALA A 9 -26.71 -19.26 19.83
N GLY A 10 -25.54 -19.86 19.57
CA GLY A 10 -24.26 -19.38 20.11
C GLY A 10 -23.21 -18.94 19.07
N GLU A 11 -23.45 -19.15 17.77
CA GLU A 11 -22.48 -18.90 16.70
C GLU A 11 -22.97 -17.81 15.73
N ALA A 12 -23.45 -16.68 16.26
CA ALA A 12 -23.33 -15.44 15.49
C ALA A 12 -21.85 -15.07 15.56
N GLY A 13 -21.06 -15.62 14.64
CA GLY A 13 -19.61 -15.45 14.61
C GLY A 13 -19.25 -13.97 14.77
N GLN A 14 -18.49 -13.67 15.82
CA GLN A 14 -17.74 -12.42 15.87
C GLN A 14 -17.02 -12.32 14.53
N ALA A 15 -17.40 -11.36 13.69
CA ALA A 15 -16.69 -11.09 12.45
C ALA A 15 -15.23 -10.87 12.85
N ALA A 16 -14.38 -11.86 12.60
CA ALA A 16 -13.00 -11.80 13.02
C ALA A 16 -12.42 -10.51 12.43
N GLN A 17 -11.92 -9.63 13.29
CA GLN A 17 -11.33 -8.36 12.87
C GLN A 17 -10.28 -8.68 11.81
N ARG A 18 -10.43 -8.11 10.61
CA ARG A 18 -9.48 -8.36 9.52
C ARG A 18 -8.08 -7.91 9.97
N PRO A 19 -7.04 -8.71 9.73
CA PRO A 19 -5.68 -8.28 10.03
C PRO A 19 -5.36 -7.01 9.23
N VAL A 20 -4.86 -6.00 9.92
CA VAL A 20 -4.40 -4.75 9.33
C VAL A 20 -3.02 -4.46 9.90
N LEU A 21 -2.11 -4.06 9.03
CA LEU A 21 -0.86 -3.43 9.43
C LEU A 21 -0.83 -2.00 8.89
N ARG A 22 -0.06 -1.14 9.55
CA ARG A 22 0.21 0.22 9.08
C ARG A 22 1.59 0.29 8.47
N VAL A 23 1.71 0.99 7.36
CA VAL A 23 2.98 1.25 6.69
C VAL A 23 3.15 2.73 6.42
N ALA A 24 4.40 3.15 6.29
CA ALA A 24 4.78 4.43 5.74
C ALA A 24 5.48 4.21 4.41
N VAL A 25 5.13 5.00 3.40
CA VAL A 25 5.75 4.95 2.08
C VAL A 25 6.65 6.17 1.92
N ARG A 26 7.90 5.95 1.49
CA ARG A 26 8.80 7.03 1.10
C ARG A 26 8.76 7.19 -0.42
N ILE A 27 8.46 8.39 -0.88
CA ILE A 27 8.55 8.78 -2.29
C ILE A 27 9.71 9.74 -2.47
N GLU A 28 10.54 9.47 -3.48
CA GLU A 28 11.56 10.39 -3.95
C GLU A 28 11.10 11.11 -5.19
N ARG A 29 11.31 12.42 -5.21
CA ARG A 29 11.12 13.29 -6.37
C ARG A 29 12.47 13.80 -6.85
N GLN A 30 12.69 13.82 -8.15
CA GLN A 30 13.86 14.41 -8.79
C GLN A 30 13.43 15.47 -9.82
N HIS A 31 14.00 16.68 -9.70
CA HIS A 31 13.85 17.77 -10.66
C HIS A 31 14.83 17.61 -11.83
N GLN A 32 14.34 17.79 -13.05
CA GLN A 32 15.08 17.68 -14.31
C GLN A 32 16.03 16.45 -14.33
N PRO A 33 15.48 15.23 -14.19
CA PRO A 33 16.23 13.99 -14.35
C PRO A 33 16.92 13.89 -15.72
N ASN A 34 16.34 14.47 -16.77
CA ASN A 34 16.90 14.55 -18.11
C ASN A 34 16.28 15.75 -18.88
N ALA A 35 16.67 15.93 -20.15
CA ALA A 35 16.24 17.07 -20.97
C ALA A 35 14.75 17.05 -21.38
N TRP A 36 14.02 15.96 -21.13
CA TRP A 36 12.66 15.72 -21.61
C TRP A 36 11.65 15.45 -20.50
N GLU A 37 12.07 15.52 -19.24
CA GLU A 37 11.25 15.20 -18.08
C GLU A 37 11.59 16.23 -16.99
N ASP A 38 10.59 17.01 -16.57
CA ASP A 38 10.76 18.02 -15.51
C ASP A 38 10.80 17.38 -14.12
N TRP A 39 10.01 16.32 -13.91
CA TRP A 39 9.89 15.65 -12.62
C TRP A 39 9.85 14.15 -12.79
N ARG A 40 10.70 13.45 -12.04
CA ARG A 40 10.60 12.01 -11.84
C ARG A 40 10.22 11.74 -10.40
N HIS A 41 9.31 10.79 -10.21
CA HIS A 41 8.99 10.26 -8.90
C HIS A 41 9.30 8.77 -8.86
N ARG A 42 9.66 8.26 -7.69
CA ARG A 42 9.83 6.82 -7.45
C ARG A 42 9.40 6.45 -6.05
N ILE A 43 8.82 5.26 -5.90
CA ILE A 43 8.67 4.65 -4.59
C ILE A 43 10.06 4.22 -4.12
N ALA A 44 10.55 4.84 -3.06
CA ALA A 44 11.90 4.61 -2.55
C ALA A 44 11.93 3.51 -1.49
N GLU A 45 10.88 3.42 -0.66
CA GLU A 45 10.81 2.44 0.43
C GLU A 45 9.37 2.30 0.95
N VAL A 46 9.03 1.12 1.45
CA VAL A 46 7.86 0.89 2.30
C VAL A 46 8.36 0.29 3.61
N VAL A 47 7.98 0.92 4.73
CA VAL A 47 8.37 0.49 6.07
C VAL A 47 7.15 0.29 6.94
N ILE A 48 7.25 -0.59 7.94
CA ILE A 48 6.21 -0.69 8.98
C ILE A 48 6.14 0.64 9.73
N ASP A 49 4.92 1.16 9.88
CA ASP A 49 4.66 2.40 10.62
C ASP A 49 4.25 2.07 12.05
N GLU A 50 5.23 2.12 12.96
CA GLU A 50 5.03 1.99 14.41
C GLU A 50 4.52 3.29 15.06
N GLY A 51 4.16 4.31 14.28
CA GLY A 51 3.66 5.61 14.74
C GLY A 51 4.74 6.69 14.88
N GLY A 52 6.01 6.37 14.59
CA GLY A 52 7.13 7.31 14.72
C GLY A 52 7.18 8.41 13.65
N PHE A 53 6.39 8.30 12.58
CA PHE A 53 6.39 9.24 11.46
C PHE A 53 5.34 10.37 11.57
N GLY A 54 4.46 10.32 12.58
CA GLY A 54 3.32 11.20 12.73
C GLY A 54 2.14 10.80 11.82
N ASP A 55 1.16 11.68 11.68
CA ASP A 55 -0.11 11.37 10.99
C ASP A 55 -0.32 12.12 9.67
N ALA A 56 0.68 12.87 9.20
CA ALA A 56 0.59 13.67 7.98
C ALA A 56 1.85 13.50 7.11
N PRO A 57 1.74 13.66 5.77
CA PRO A 57 2.89 13.66 4.88
C PRO A 57 3.93 14.70 5.29
N ARG A 58 5.21 14.33 5.21
CA ARG A 58 6.32 15.20 5.64
C ARG A 58 7.52 15.09 4.72
N LEU A 59 8.12 16.23 4.42
CA LEU A 59 9.41 16.33 3.75
C LEU A 59 10.54 15.91 4.71
N LEU A 60 11.30 14.89 4.34
CA LEU A 60 12.46 14.40 5.08
C LEU A 60 13.75 15.10 4.67
N HIS A 61 13.91 15.35 3.37
CA HIS A 61 15.09 15.95 2.79
C HIS A 61 14.74 16.65 1.47
N ASP A 62 15.37 17.78 1.17
CA ASP A 62 15.32 18.45 -0.13
C ASP A 62 16.64 19.20 -0.37
N ASP A 63 17.34 18.87 -1.45
CA ASP A 63 18.56 19.55 -1.88
C ASP A 63 18.36 20.47 -3.10
N GLY A 64 17.11 20.69 -3.52
CA GLY A 64 16.71 21.46 -4.70
C GLY A 64 16.73 20.66 -6.00
N ARG A 65 17.43 19.53 -6.06
CA ARG A 65 17.37 18.57 -7.18
C ARG A 65 16.58 17.33 -6.82
N THR A 66 16.70 16.85 -5.59
CA THR A 66 16.04 15.65 -5.07
C THR A 66 15.33 15.99 -3.77
N ALA A 67 14.09 15.54 -3.65
CA ALA A 67 13.30 15.64 -2.42
C ALA A 67 12.81 14.26 -2.00
N GLN A 68 12.81 14.00 -0.69
CA GLN A 68 12.31 12.78 -0.06
C GLN A 68 11.11 13.12 0.81
N TRP A 69 9.99 12.46 0.56
CA TRP A 69 8.75 12.60 1.32
C TRP A 69 8.39 11.28 1.97
N VAL A 70 7.91 11.32 3.22
CA VAL A 70 7.29 10.18 3.88
C VAL A 70 5.79 10.40 4.01
N PHE A 71 5.02 9.36 3.73
CA PHE A 71 3.56 9.31 3.83
C PHE A 71 3.20 8.21 4.84
N PRO A 72 2.87 8.58 6.09
CA PRO A 72 2.60 7.61 7.15
C PRO A 72 1.14 7.13 7.14
N GLY A 73 0.86 6.09 7.92
CA GLY A 73 -0.50 5.68 8.25
C GLY A 73 -1.29 4.92 7.18
N LEU A 74 -0.66 4.44 6.11
CA LEU A 74 -1.35 3.64 5.10
C LEU A 74 -1.71 2.27 5.69
N ALA A 75 -3.00 1.92 5.66
CA ALA A 75 -3.50 0.65 6.13
C ALA A 75 -3.39 -0.42 5.04
N VAL A 76 -2.65 -1.50 5.31
CA VAL A 76 -2.65 -2.71 4.48
C VAL A 76 -3.55 -3.73 5.17
N THR A 77 -4.71 -3.98 4.57
CA THR A 77 -5.67 -4.96 5.08
C THR A 77 -5.45 -6.29 4.38
N LEU A 78 -5.39 -7.38 5.14
CA LEU A 78 -5.31 -8.72 4.57
C LEU A 78 -6.70 -9.33 4.39
N PHE A 79 -6.95 -9.85 3.19
CA PHE A 79 -8.21 -10.45 2.80
C PHE A 79 -8.07 -11.96 2.59
N ARG A 80 -9.02 -12.75 3.12
CA ARG A 80 -8.91 -14.23 3.12
C ARG A 80 -8.94 -14.81 1.69
N ASP A 81 -9.71 -14.18 0.81
CA ASP A 81 -9.84 -14.51 -0.61
C ASP A 81 -8.60 -14.11 -1.44
N GLU A 82 -7.71 -13.28 -0.90
CA GLU A 82 -6.43 -12.90 -1.53
C GLU A 82 -5.26 -13.82 -1.15
N GLY A 83 -5.53 -14.93 -0.43
CA GLY A 83 -4.51 -15.85 0.08
C GLY A 83 -3.55 -16.40 -0.98
N GLU A 84 -4.04 -16.71 -2.18
CA GLU A 84 -3.20 -17.16 -3.29
C GLU A 84 -2.24 -16.04 -3.75
N GLY A 85 -2.72 -14.81 -3.86
CA GLY A 85 -1.89 -13.66 -4.24
C GLY A 85 -0.80 -13.37 -3.21
N TYR A 86 -1.10 -13.52 -1.92
CA TYR A 86 -0.09 -13.43 -0.85
C TYR A 86 0.93 -14.57 -0.92
N TYR A 87 0.47 -15.79 -1.20
CA TYR A 87 1.35 -16.94 -1.36
C TYR A 87 2.30 -16.77 -2.55
N LEU A 88 1.81 -16.28 -3.69
CA LEU A 88 2.65 -15.95 -4.86
C LEU A 88 3.72 -14.92 -4.49
N ASN A 89 3.37 -13.91 -3.69
CA ASN A 89 4.34 -12.92 -3.25
C ASN A 89 5.41 -13.51 -2.32
N LEU A 90 5.00 -14.29 -1.31
CA LEU A 90 5.94 -14.91 -0.38
C LEU A 90 6.82 -15.97 -1.04
N SER A 91 6.31 -16.67 -2.06
CA SER A 91 7.01 -17.76 -2.75
C SER A 91 7.86 -17.29 -3.93
N SER A 92 7.85 -15.99 -4.27
CA SER A 92 8.62 -15.42 -5.38
C SER A 92 10.14 -15.45 -5.18
N GLY A 93 10.60 -15.70 -3.95
CA GLY A 93 12.01 -15.58 -3.55
C GLY A 93 12.47 -14.16 -3.26
N ALA A 94 11.69 -13.15 -3.64
CA ALA A 94 11.88 -11.75 -3.31
C ALA A 94 10.50 -11.08 -3.07
N PRO A 95 9.90 -11.24 -1.87
CA PRO A 95 8.61 -10.64 -1.56
C PRO A 95 8.68 -9.12 -1.61
N VAL A 96 7.65 -8.49 -2.17
CA VAL A 96 7.59 -7.05 -2.41
C VAL A 96 6.32 -6.42 -1.86
N TRP A 97 6.35 -5.11 -1.69
CA TRP A 97 5.15 -4.28 -1.49
C TRP A 97 4.72 -3.74 -2.84
N PHE A 98 3.47 -3.92 -3.22
CA PHE A 98 2.93 -3.23 -4.38
C PHE A 98 2.33 -1.92 -3.92
N VAL A 99 2.87 -0.82 -4.42
CA VAL A 99 2.41 0.52 -4.09
C VAL A 99 1.76 1.12 -5.32
N MET A 100 0.46 1.36 -5.23
CA MET A 100 -0.26 2.16 -6.21
C MET A 100 -0.20 3.62 -5.80
N TRP A 101 0.18 4.51 -6.71
CA TRP A 101 0.48 5.90 -6.40
C TRP A 101 0.05 6.84 -7.52
N ARG A 102 -0.15 8.12 -7.17
CA ARG A 102 -0.62 9.18 -8.04
C ARG A 102 0.42 10.28 -8.17
N VAL A 103 0.34 10.99 -9.28
CA VAL A 103 0.98 12.30 -9.48
C VAL A 103 -0.16 13.30 -9.61
N ASP A 104 0.03 14.49 -9.04
CA ASP A 104 -0.96 15.56 -9.18
C ASP A 104 -1.02 16.03 -10.64
N ASP A 105 -2.23 16.11 -11.20
CA ASP A 105 -2.44 16.54 -12.58
C ASP A 105 -2.15 18.04 -12.78
N ASP A 106 -2.37 18.85 -11.73
CA ASP A 106 -2.15 20.30 -11.75
C ASP A 106 -0.73 20.68 -11.30
N ASP A 107 -0.09 19.85 -10.47
CA ASP A 107 1.30 20.03 -10.01
C ASP A 107 2.13 18.74 -10.14
N PRO A 108 2.72 18.46 -11.33
CA PRO A 108 3.50 17.24 -11.56
C PRO A 108 4.71 17.07 -10.63
N ALA A 109 5.09 18.10 -9.84
CA ALA A 109 6.10 18.00 -8.79
C ALA A 109 5.57 17.33 -7.52
N ARG A 110 4.30 16.92 -7.46
CA ARG A 110 3.68 16.25 -6.30
C ARG A 110 3.24 14.85 -6.67
N ALA A 111 3.50 13.92 -5.76
CA ALA A 111 3.06 12.54 -5.85
C ALA A 111 2.70 12.04 -4.47
N TRP A 112 1.78 11.08 -4.38
CA TRP A 112 1.39 10.43 -3.13
C TRP A 112 1.03 8.96 -3.36
N PRO A 113 1.25 8.09 -2.36
CA PRO A 113 0.74 6.73 -2.40
C PRO A 113 -0.77 6.75 -2.15
N GLU A 114 -1.49 5.92 -2.89
CA GLU A 114 -2.94 5.78 -2.78
C GLU A 114 -3.30 4.46 -2.08
N LEU A 115 -2.58 3.38 -2.40
CA LEU A 115 -2.83 2.04 -1.85
C LEU A 115 -1.54 1.22 -1.77
N VAL A 116 -1.45 0.37 -0.74
CA VAL A 116 -0.39 -0.64 -0.61
C VAL A 116 -1.01 -2.01 -0.44
N THR A 117 -0.56 -3.00 -1.22
CA THR A 117 -0.97 -4.40 -1.10
C THR A 117 0.24 -5.34 -1.14
N LEU A 118 0.05 -6.53 -0.58
CA LEU A 118 0.97 -7.67 -0.66
C LEU A 118 0.48 -8.75 -1.63
N SER A 119 -0.74 -8.63 -2.18
CA SER A 119 -1.31 -9.63 -3.10
C SER A 119 -0.89 -9.33 -4.53
N TYR A 120 -0.28 -10.32 -5.18
CA TYR A 120 -0.05 -10.28 -6.63
C TYR A 120 -1.36 -10.14 -7.42
N ASN A 121 -2.46 -10.70 -6.93
CA ASN A 121 -3.75 -10.65 -7.62
C ASN A 121 -4.37 -9.25 -7.51
N GLU A 122 -4.30 -8.60 -6.34
CA GLU A 122 -4.70 -7.20 -6.19
C GLU A 122 -3.84 -6.28 -7.07
N ALA A 123 -2.52 -6.46 -7.04
CA ALA A 123 -1.59 -5.70 -7.86
C ALA A 123 -1.88 -5.88 -9.36
N GLY A 124 -2.15 -7.12 -9.80
CA GLY A 124 -2.54 -7.42 -11.18
C GLY A 124 -3.81 -6.68 -11.59
N ARG A 125 -4.84 -6.67 -10.74
CA ARG A 125 -6.09 -5.93 -11.04
C ARG A 125 -5.88 -4.42 -11.14
N LEU A 126 -4.98 -3.85 -10.33
CA LEU A 126 -4.63 -2.43 -10.40
C LEU A 126 -3.91 -2.12 -11.73
N LEU A 127 -2.95 -2.95 -12.12
CA LEU A 127 -2.26 -2.82 -13.40
C LEU A 127 -3.21 -2.98 -14.59
N ASP A 128 -4.15 -3.94 -14.54
CA ASP A 128 -5.18 -4.13 -15.57
C ASP A 128 -6.12 -2.92 -15.67
N ALA A 129 -6.37 -2.23 -14.55
CA ALA A 129 -7.09 -0.95 -14.50
C ALA A 129 -6.24 0.25 -14.96
N GLN A 130 -5.03 0.00 -15.49
CA GLN A 130 -4.07 1.01 -15.93
C GLN A 130 -3.58 1.94 -14.83
N GLU A 131 -3.64 1.48 -13.58
CA GLU A 131 -3.09 2.23 -12.45
C GLU A 131 -1.56 2.16 -12.43
N ARG A 132 -0.95 3.20 -11.86
CA ARG A 132 0.49 3.23 -11.65
C ARG A 132 0.83 2.44 -10.39
N VAL A 133 1.57 1.33 -10.55
CA VAL A 133 1.98 0.44 -9.47
C VAL A 133 3.48 0.15 -9.58
N ASP A 134 4.23 0.39 -8.49
CA ASP A 134 5.64 0.02 -8.35
C ASP A 134 5.83 -1.03 -7.25
N ASN A 135 6.93 -1.79 -7.31
CA ASN A 135 7.29 -2.84 -6.35
C ASN A 135 8.79 -2.91 -6.04
#